data_AF-A0A856MHT3-F1
#
_entry.id   AF-A0A856MHT3-F1
#
_cell.length_a   1.000
_cell.length_b   1.000
_cell.length_c   1.000
_cell.angle_alpha   90.00
_cell.angle_beta   90.00
_cell.angle_gamma   90.00
#
_symmetry.space_group_name_H-M   'P 1'
#
loop_
_entity.id
_entity.type
_entity.pdbx_description
1 polymer ?
#
loop_
_entity_poly.entity_id
_entity_poly.type
_entity_poly.pdbx_seq_one_letter_code
_entity_poly.pdbx_strand_id
1 'polypeptide(L)'
;MASQTPLKGTELVDCARANAKQGIETAAYQCGYGDDLRTFAQELRQACEEMNLQVKELTDLITDQDMILNVGTGEIVAPDTASNL
;
A
#
# COMPACT_ATOMS: atom_id res chain seq x y z
N MET A 1 2.83 14.05 -17.20
CA MET A 1 2.91 15.14 -16.21
C MET A 1 2.33 14.57 -14.93
N ALA A 2 3.10 14.43 -13.86
CA ALA A 2 2.57 13.95 -12.59
C ALA A 2 1.59 15.00 -12.02
N SER A 3 0.53 14.52 -11.39
CA SER A 3 -0.45 15.37 -10.71
C SER A 3 0.27 16.21 -9.64
N GLN A 4 0.20 17.54 -9.72
CA GLN A 4 0.83 18.43 -8.71
C GLN A 4 0.15 18.35 -7.33
N THR A 5 -1.02 17.69 -7.28
CA THR A 5 -1.82 17.48 -6.08
C THR A 5 -2.12 15.99 -5.93
N PRO A 6 -2.02 15.43 -4.71
CA PRO A 6 -2.33 14.03 -4.45
C PRO A 6 -3.80 13.75 -4.79
N LEU A 7 -4.02 12.78 -5.67
CA LEU A 7 -5.36 12.34 -6.04
C LEU A 7 -6.04 11.67 -4.84
N LYS A 8 -7.36 11.85 -4.70
CA LYS A 8 -8.16 11.27 -3.62
C LYS A 8 -9.45 10.67 -4.16
N GLY A 9 -10.05 9.77 -3.39
CA GLY A 9 -11.32 9.15 -3.77
C GLY A 9 -11.20 8.41 -5.10
N THR A 10 -12.16 8.62 -6.01
CA THR A 10 -12.29 7.82 -7.25
C THR A 10 -11.11 8.04 -8.19
N GLU A 11 -10.60 9.26 -8.25
CA GLU A 11 -9.44 9.63 -9.06
C GLU A 11 -8.17 8.89 -8.61
N LEU A 12 -8.03 8.68 -7.29
CA LEU A 12 -6.92 7.90 -6.74
C LEU A 12 -7.01 6.43 -7.14
N VAL A 13 -8.20 5.84 -7.03
CA VAL A 13 -8.43 4.44 -7.38
C VAL A 13 -8.21 4.21 -8.87
N ASP A 14 -8.71 5.09 -9.73
CA ASP A 14 -8.54 5.00 -11.19
C ASP A 14 -7.06 5.13 -11.59
N CYS A 15 -6.37 6.14 -11.05
CA CYS A 15 -4.94 6.33 -11.25
C CYS A 15 -4.13 5.13 -10.75
N ALA A 16 -4.40 4.64 -9.54
CA ALA A 16 -3.70 3.51 -8.97
C ALA A 16 -3.95 2.24 -9.78
N ARG A 17 -5.17 2.02 -10.27
CA ARG A 17 -5.51 0.88 -11.13
C ARG A 17 -4.83 0.94 -12.49
N ALA A 18 -4.78 2.13 -13.11
CA ALA A 18 -4.09 2.34 -14.38
C ALA A 18 -2.59 2.05 -14.26
N ASN A 19 -2.01 2.35 -13.09
CA ASN A 19 -0.58 2.17 -12.82
C ASN A 19 -0.24 0.88 -12.04
N ALA A 20 -1.24 0.09 -11.63
CA ALA A 20 -1.07 -1.13 -10.83
C ALA A 20 -0.08 -2.13 -11.45
N LYS A 21 -0.11 -2.25 -12.78
CA LYS A 21 0.80 -3.13 -13.55
C LYS A 21 2.26 -2.69 -13.52
N GLN A 22 2.54 -1.45 -13.14
CA GLN A 22 3.87 -0.85 -13.06
C GLN A 22 4.45 -0.86 -11.64
N GLY A 23 3.68 -1.32 -10.65
CA GLY A 23 4.06 -1.35 -9.25
C GLY A 23 3.58 -0.13 -8.44
N ILE A 24 3.63 -0.28 -7.11
CA ILE A 24 3.10 0.70 -6.15
C ILE A 24 3.87 2.02 -6.15
N GLU A 25 5.19 1.98 -6.34
CA GLU A 25 6.05 3.15 -6.40
C GLU A 25 5.69 4.06 -7.57
N THR A 26 5.55 3.46 -8.76
CA THR A 26 5.13 4.17 -9.97
C THR A 26 3.72 4.72 -9.82
N ALA A 27 2.80 3.94 -9.24
CA ALA A 27 1.45 4.39 -9.00
C ALA A 27 1.41 5.59 -8.05
N ALA A 28 2.10 5.54 -6.90
CA ALA A 28 2.17 6.64 -5.95
C ALA A 28 2.76 7.92 -6.58
N TYR A 29 3.85 7.80 -7.34
CA TYR A 29 4.46 8.92 -8.04
C TYR A 29 3.50 9.56 -9.04
N GLN A 30 2.84 8.75 -9.86
CA GLN A 30 1.90 9.22 -10.88
C GLN A 30 0.63 9.82 -10.26
N CYS A 31 0.18 9.29 -9.11
CA CYS A 31 -1.00 9.77 -8.41
C CYS A 31 -0.72 11.00 -7.51
N GLY A 32 0.50 11.54 -7.52
CA GLY A 32 0.87 12.77 -6.82
C GLY A 32 1.35 12.59 -5.38
N TYR A 33 1.66 11.35 -4.98
CA TYR A 33 2.23 11.01 -3.67
C TYR A 33 3.76 10.92 -3.71
N GLY A 34 4.36 10.83 -4.90
CA GLY A 34 5.82 10.73 -5.01
C GLY A 34 6.33 9.43 -4.40
N ASP A 35 7.12 9.56 -3.33
CA ASP A 35 7.70 8.45 -2.57
C ASP A 35 6.86 8.09 -1.32
N ASP A 36 5.80 8.85 -1.03
CA ASP A 36 4.93 8.62 0.14
C ASP A 36 3.95 7.45 -0.10
N LEU A 37 4.50 6.24 -0.25
CA LEU A 37 3.73 5.01 -0.46
C LEU A 37 2.80 4.70 0.70
N ARG A 38 3.16 5.13 1.91
CA ARG A 38 2.36 4.94 3.13
C ARG A 38 1.05 5.71 3.03
N THR A 39 1.13 7.00 2.74
CA THR A 39 -0.05 7.87 2.57
C THR A 39 -0.85 7.43 1.35
N PHE A 40 -0.18 7.07 0.25
CA PHE A 40 -0.83 6.50 -0.93
C PHE A 40 -1.67 5.26 -0.58
N ALA A 41 -1.09 4.28 0.10
CA ALA A 41 -1.79 3.04 0.47
C ALA A 41 -2.98 3.30 1.41
N GLN A 42 -2.82 4.20 2.39
CA GLN A 42 -3.89 4.57 3.32
C GLN A 42 -5.06 5.25 2.60
N GLU A 43 -4.78 6.28 1.80
CA GLU A 43 -5.81 7.02 1.05
C GLU A 43 -6.47 6.13 0.01
N LEU A 44 -5.70 5.23 -0.63
CA LEU A 44 -6.22 4.30 -1.63
C LEU A 44 -7.17 3.28 -1.00
N ARG A 45 -6.81 2.74 0.17
CA ARG A 45 -7.68 1.86 0.94
C ARG A 45 -8.96 2.58 1.37
N GLN A 46 -8.83 3.77 1.94
CA GLN A 46 -9.97 4.62 2.32
C GLN A 46 -10.92 4.83 1.15
N ALA A 47 -10.39 5.21 -0.02
CA ALA A 47 -11.18 5.40 -1.23
C ALA A 47 -11.88 4.12 -1.71
N CYS A 48 -11.21 2.97 -1.65
CA CYS A 48 -11.82 1.68 -1.99
C CYS A 48 -12.98 1.32 -1.05
N GLU A 49 -12.79 1.54 0.26
CA GLU A 49 -13.81 1.29 1.29
C GLU A 49 -15.02 2.23 1.11
N GLU A 50 -14.80 3.52 0.85
CA GLU A 50 -15.85 4.50 0.62
C GLU A 50 -16.72 4.20 -0.60
N MET A 51 -16.12 3.62 -1.66
CA MET A 51 -16.85 3.25 -2.88
C MET A 51 -17.49 1.86 -2.81
N ASN A 52 -17.38 1.16 -1.68
CA ASN A 52 -17.79 -0.24 -1.54
C ASN A 52 -17.19 -1.15 -2.64
N LEU A 53 -16.05 -0.76 -3.20
CA LEU A 53 -15.38 -1.49 -4.26
C LEU A 53 -14.54 -2.58 -3.59
N GLN A 54 -14.87 -3.84 -3.85
CA GLN A 54 -13.97 -4.96 -3.56
C GLN A 54 -12.80 -4.90 -4.55
N VAL A 55 -11.84 -4.03 -4.28
CA VAL A 55 -10.66 -3.83 -5.13
C VAL A 55 -9.65 -4.94 -4.85
N LYS A 56 -10.03 -6.20 -5.06
CA LYS A 56 -9.14 -7.37 -4.86
C LYS A 56 -7.80 -7.22 -5.58
N GLU A 57 -7.78 -6.60 -6.75
CA GLU A 57 -6.59 -6.39 -7.57
C GLU A 57 -5.64 -5.30 -7.04
N LEU A 58 -6.15 -4.24 -6.38
CA LEU A 58 -5.28 -3.25 -5.70
C LEU A 58 -5.04 -3.60 -4.25
N THR A 59 -5.91 -4.40 -3.62
CA THR A 59 -5.65 -4.98 -2.31
C THR A 59 -4.36 -5.76 -2.35
N ASP A 60 -4.05 -6.48 -3.44
CA ASP A 60 -2.76 -7.16 -3.61
C ASP A 60 -1.56 -6.20 -3.53
N LEU A 61 -1.65 -5.04 -4.20
CA LEU A 61 -0.67 -3.95 -4.12
C LEU A 61 -0.50 -3.34 -2.72
N ILE A 62 -1.60 -3.26 -1.95
CA ILE A 62 -1.62 -2.66 -0.61
C ILE A 62 -1.19 -3.68 0.46
N THR A 63 -1.54 -4.96 0.28
CA THR A 63 -1.34 -6.04 1.27
C THR A 63 0.15 -6.36 1.42
N ASP A 64 0.93 -6.23 0.35
CA ASP A 64 2.39 -6.35 0.42
C ASP A 64 2.98 -5.33 1.41
N GLN A 65 2.51 -4.08 1.37
CA GLN A 65 2.92 -2.99 2.29
C GLN A 65 2.35 -3.13 3.70
N ASP A 66 1.12 -3.66 3.85
CA ASP A 66 0.47 -3.86 5.15
C ASP A 66 1.17 -4.97 5.96
N MET A 67 1.68 -6.01 5.30
CA MET A 67 2.52 -7.02 5.96
C MET A 67 3.81 -6.42 6.54
N ILE A 68 4.43 -5.45 5.87
CA ILE A 68 5.66 -4.76 6.35
C ILE A 68 5.36 -3.75 7.46
N LEU A 69 4.16 -3.18 7.50
CA LEU A 69 3.72 -2.30 8.59
C LEU A 69 3.24 -3.10 9.82
N ASN A 70 2.67 -4.29 9.61
CA ASN A 70 2.16 -5.14 10.69
C ASN A 70 3.23 -6.09 11.29
N VAL A 71 4.39 -6.26 10.65
CA VAL A 71 5.56 -6.96 11.24
C VAL A 71 6.28 -6.14 12.32
N GLY A 72 5.63 -5.11 12.89
CA GLY A 72 6.08 -4.42 14.11
C GLY A 72 5.46 -4.97 15.41
N THR A 73 4.47 -5.87 15.33
CA THR A 73 3.73 -6.37 16.51
C THR A 73 3.56 -7.89 16.51
N GLY A 74 4.47 -8.61 15.85
CA GLY A 74 4.61 -10.05 15.99
C GLY A 74 5.77 -10.35 16.92
N GLU A 75 5.47 -10.74 18.16
CA GLU A 75 6.44 -11.31 19.08
C GLU A 75 7.17 -12.49 18.41
N ILE A 76 8.39 -12.24 17.91
CA ILE A 76 9.36 -13.29 17.63
C ILE A 76 10.08 -13.67 18.93
N VAL A 77 9.36 -14.25 19.89
CA VAL A 77 10.02 -15.07 20.91
C VAL A 77 10.15 -16.47 20.34
N ALA A 78 11.17 -16.63 19.52
CA ALA A 78 11.89 -17.90 19.44
C ALA A 78 13.27 -17.65 20.03
N PRO A 79 13.59 -18.11 21.25
CA PRO A 79 14.97 -18.34 21.57
C PRO A 79 15.31 -19.72 21.02
N ASP A 80 15.68 -19.77 19.74
CA ASP A 80 16.56 -20.82 19.28
C ASP A 80 17.99 -20.36 19.62
N THR A 81 18.49 -20.78 20.77
CA THR A 81 19.94 -20.84 21.01
C THR A 81 20.23 -22.03 21.89
N ALA A 82 20.79 -23.06 21.25
CA ALA A 82 21.41 -24.20 21.88
C ALA A 82 22.35 -23.77 23.02
N SER A 83 22.11 -24.25 24.24
CA SER A 83 23.14 -24.27 25.27
C SER A 83 23.52 -25.70 25.59
N ASN A 84 24.79 -25.93 25.39
CA ASN A 84 25.58 -27.14 25.39
C ASN A 84 26.07 -27.40 26.81
N LEU A 85 25.71 -28.54 27.42
CA LEU A 85 26.47 -29.39 28.37
C LEU A 85 25.54 -30.24 29.25
#